data_AF-A0A0H4VMN5-F1
#
_entry.id   AF-A0A0H4VMN5-F1
#
_cell.length_a   1.000
_cell.length_b   1.000
_cell.length_c   1.000
_cell.angle_alpha   90.00
_cell.angle_beta   90.00
_cell.angle_gamma   90.00
#
_symmetry.space_group_name_H-M   'P 1'
#
loop_
_entity.id
_entity.type
_entity.pdbx_description
1 polymer ?
#
loop_
_entity_poly.entity_id
_entity_poly.type
_entity_poly.pdbx_seq_one_letter_code
_entity_poly.pdbx_strand_id
1 'polypeptide(L)'
;MVLLSLDSCSQKNLAGYYSSNVADLGFFVTRIQLNKDSTFKYEFSGELSHNKGTGKYRVEDVSVIHLDFEPEHSADSVDLIARTLSSNGYRPKRFLFKNGKLYSFHLDGHVVKQGQGLSRRRKYLFFGERYMTTRKMYLKKRKGKELLWRGEKNCSGEVKKMPAANIV
;
A
#
# COMPACT_ATOMS: atom_id res chain seq x y z
N MET A 1 28.83 -8.03 28.92
CA MET A 1 27.67 -7.17 28.61
C MET A 1 27.06 -7.67 27.31
N VAL A 2 25.99 -8.46 27.39
CA VAL A 2 25.35 -9.10 26.23
C VAL A 2 24.14 -8.24 25.86
N LEU A 3 24.19 -7.59 24.70
CA LEU A 3 23.08 -6.83 24.12
C LEU A 3 22.05 -7.84 23.56
N LEU A 4 21.03 -8.14 24.35
CA LEU A 4 19.85 -8.90 23.91
C LEU A 4 19.02 -8.01 22.96
N SER A 5 19.22 -8.20 21.65
CA SER A 5 18.34 -7.64 20.61
C SER A 5 17.02 -8.42 20.58
N LEU A 6 15.98 -7.83 21.19
CA LEU A 6 14.68 -8.47 21.45
C LEU A 6 13.54 -8.00 20.53
N ASP A 7 13.80 -7.54 19.29
CA ASP A 7 12.73 -6.89 18.51
C ASP A 7 12.23 -7.62 17.25
N SER A 8 12.72 -8.82 16.91
CA SER A 8 12.44 -9.40 15.57
C SER A 8 11.28 -10.41 15.47
N CYS A 9 10.53 -10.72 16.53
CA CYS A 9 9.53 -11.79 16.45
C CYS A 9 8.13 -11.32 16.00
N SER A 10 7.69 -10.12 16.37
CA SER A 10 6.36 -9.59 15.99
C SER A 10 6.28 -9.16 14.51
N GLN A 11 7.40 -8.65 13.95
CA GLN A 11 7.45 -8.13 12.58
C GLN A 11 7.33 -9.21 11.49
N LYS A 12 7.62 -10.49 11.81
CA LYS A 12 7.62 -11.59 10.82
C LYS A 12 6.28 -11.79 10.11
N ASN A 13 5.17 -11.52 10.79
CA ASN A 13 3.84 -11.64 10.20
C ASN A 13 3.36 -10.38 9.48
N LEU A 14 4.02 -9.24 9.71
CA LEU A 14 3.63 -7.96 9.14
C LEU A 14 4.14 -7.78 7.71
N ALA A 15 5.39 -8.15 7.44
CA ALA A 15 5.98 -7.99 6.11
C ALA A 15 5.17 -8.73 5.03
N GLY A 16 4.97 -8.08 3.89
CA GLY A 16 4.28 -8.61 2.73
C GLY A 16 3.53 -7.56 1.92
N TYR A 17 2.87 -8.04 0.88
CA TYR A 17 2.10 -7.21 -0.04
C TYR A 17 0.63 -7.14 0.36
N TYR A 18 0.11 -5.92 0.43
CA TYR A 18 -1.26 -5.59 0.82
C TYR A 18 -1.92 -4.81 -0.31
N SER A 19 -3.19 -5.13 -0.58
CA SER A 19 -3.97 -4.43 -1.59
C SER A 19 -5.40 -4.24 -1.13
N SER A 20 -6.01 -3.12 -1.51
CA SER A 20 -7.40 -2.81 -1.20
C SER A 20 -8.33 -3.98 -1.52
N ASN A 21 -9.25 -4.27 -0.59
CA ASN A 21 -10.29 -5.28 -0.75
C ASN A 21 -11.40 -4.83 -1.70
N VAL A 22 -11.62 -3.52 -1.77
CA VAL A 22 -12.63 -2.88 -2.61
C VAL A 22 -11.90 -2.10 -3.69
N ALA A 23 -11.49 -2.79 -4.75
CA ALA A 23 -11.34 -2.15 -6.04
C ALA A 23 -12.78 -2.04 -6.59
N ASP A 24 -13.56 -1.05 -6.13
CA ASP A 24 -14.89 -0.81 -6.70
C ASP A 24 -14.67 -0.51 -8.18
N LEU A 25 -14.97 -1.48 -9.05
CA LEU A 25 -15.05 -1.34 -10.51
C LEU A 25 -13.80 -0.78 -11.21
N GLY A 26 -12.61 -0.92 -10.60
CA GLY A 26 -11.33 -0.50 -11.20
C GLY A 26 -10.96 0.97 -11.01
N PHE A 27 -11.74 1.74 -10.24
CA PHE A 27 -11.53 3.19 -10.14
C PHE A 27 -10.42 3.61 -9.18
N PHE A 28 -10.20 2.90 -8.07
CA PHE A 28 -9.16 3.24 -7.09
C PHE A 28 -8.59 1.98 -6.44
N VAL A 29 -7.27 1.88 -6.43
CA VAL A 29 -6.51 0.75 -5.90
C VAL A 29 -5.37 1.29 -5.06
N THR A 30 -5.36 0.91 -3.78
CA THR A 30 -4.25 1.17 -2.88
C THR A 30 -3.46 -0.11 -2.68
N ARG A 31 -2.15 0.00 -2.77
CA ARG A 31 -1.20 -1.10 -2.63
C ARG A 31 -0.05 -0.67 -1.74
N ILE A 32 0.33 -1.55 -0.83
CA ILE A 32 1.44 -1.32 0.09
C ILE A 32 2.24 -2.61 0.19
N GLN A 33 3.55 -2.52 0.03
CA GLN A 33 4.48 -3.59 0.37
C GLN A 33 5.27 -3.16 1.59
N LEU A 34 5.14 -3.93 2.68
CA LEU A 34 5.96 -3.78 3.88
C LEU A 34 7.10 -4.79 3.81
N ASN A 35 8.33 -4.31 3.84
CA ASN A 35 9.53 -5.15 3.80
C ASN A 35 9.99 -5.52 5.21
N LYS A 36 10.86 -6.52 5.34
CA LYS A 36 11.36 -6.99 6.64
C LYS A 36 12.38 -6.03 7.29
N ASP A 37 12.96 -5.15 6.49
CA ASP A 37 13.95 -4.13 6.88
C ASP A 37 13.31 -2.82 7.36
N SER A 38 12.02 -2.84 7.70
CA SER A 38 11.24 -1.66 8.09
C SER A 38 11.08 -0.61 6.98
N THR A 39 11.30 -0.97 5.71
CA THR A 39 10.98 -0.11 4.57
C THR A 39 9.64 -0.46 3.94
N PHE A 40 9.04 0.47 3.20
CA PHE A 40 7.82 0.20 2.45
C PHE A 40 7.82 0.80 1.05
N LYS A 41 7.01 0.19 0.18
CA LYS A 41 6.59 0.77 -1.11
C LYS A 41 5.08 0.99 -1.09
N TYR A 42 4.64 2.14 -1.56
CA TYR A 42 3.24 2.55 -1.64
C TYR A 42 2.89 2.87 -3.10
N GLU A 43 1.69 2.46 -3.51
CA GLU A 43 1.09 2.86 -4.78
C GLU A 43 -0.42 3.06 -4.59
N PHE A 44 -0.88 4.25 -4.94
CA PHE A 44 -2.28 4.57 -5.17
C PHE A 44 -2.48 4.79 -6.65
N SER A 45 -3.45 4.08 -7.22
CA SER A 45 -3.83 4.22 -8.62
C SER A 45 -5.33 4.41 -8.72
N GLY A 46 -5.75 5.47 -9.39
CA GLY A 46 -7.13 5.66 -9.80
C GLY A 46 -7.25 6.45 -11.10
N GLU A 47 -8.49 6.70 -11.51
CA GLU A 47 -8.82 7.21 -12.86
C GLU A 47 -8.08 8.51 -13.22
N LEU A 48 -7.94 9.44 -12.28
CA LEU A 48 -7.27 10.74 -12.47
C LEU A 48 -6.11 10.98 -11.50
N SER A 49 -5.77 9.99 -10.69
CA SER A 49 -4.80 10.16 -9.60
C SER A 49 -3.88 8.96 -9.52
N HIS A 50 -2.59 9.23 -9.63
CA HIS A 50 -1.56 8.22 -9.45
C HIS A 50 -0.53 8.79 -8.49
N ASN A 51 -0.26 8.05 -7.41
CA ASN A 51 0.66 8.48 -6.38
C ASN A 51 1.48 7.26 -5.93
N LYS A 52 2.79 7.38 -5.97
CA LYS A 52 3.72 6.37 -5.49
C LYS A 52 4.57 6.96 -4.37
N GLY A 53 5.18 6.11 -3.56
CA GLY A 53 6.12 6.59 -2.56
C GLY A 53 6.84 5.43 -1.89
N THR A 54 7.99 5.74 -1.33
CA THR A 54 8.77 4.84 -0.48
C THR A 54 9.03 5.52 0.86
N GLY A 55 9.50 4.73 1.82
CA GLY A 55 9.96 5.27 3.07
C GLY A 55 10.13 4.19 4.12
N LYS A 56 10.08 4.59 5.38
CA LYS A 56 10.24 3.72 6.53
C LYS A 56 8.93 3.59 7.29
N TYR A 57 8.74 2.45 7.93
CA TYR A 57 7.60 2.25 8.81
C TYR A 57 8.06 1.81 10.20
N ARG A 58 7.26 2.16 11.20
CA ARG A 58 7.45 1.72 12.58
C ARG A 58 6.16 1.15 13.13
N VAL A 59 6.27 0.19 14.04
CA VAL A 59 5.14 -0.43 14.71
C VAL A 59 5.07 0.09 16.15
N GLU A 60 3.94 0.68 16.52
CA GLU A 60 3.58 1.13 17.86
C GLU A 60 2.46 0.22 18.40
N ASP A 61 2.45 -0.01 19.72
CA ASP A 61 1.40 -0.77 20.42
C ASP A 61 1.02 -2.09 19.74
N VAL A 62 2.05 -2.82 19.26
CA VAL A 62 1.97 -4.15 18.63
C VAL A 62 1.22 -4.19 17.28
N SER A 63 0.38 -3.20 16.98
CA SER A 63 -0.58 -3.27 15.87
C SER A 63 -0.74 -1.96 15.10
N VAL A 64 -0.24 -0.83 15.58
CA VAL A 64 -0.31 0.44 14.87
C VAL A 64 0.94 0.61 14.03
N ILE A 65 0.77 0.86 12.74
CA ILE A 65 1.87 1.08 11.80
C ILE A 65 1.86 2.54 11.40
N HIS A 66 2.98 3.23 11.61
CA HIS A 66 3.20 4.58 11.10
C HIS A 66 4.06 4.48 9.83
N LEU A 67 3.68 5.24 8.81
CA LEU A 67 4.40 5.36 7.55
C LEU A 67 5.06 6.74 7.47
N ASP A 68 6.38 6.73 7.41
CA ASP A 68 7.21 7.90 7.23
C ASP A 68 7.72 7.89 5.77
N PHE A 69 7.05 8.65 4.92
CA PHE A 69 7.40 8.76 3.50
C PHE A 69 8.70 9.54 3.34
N GLU A 70 9.62 9.00 2.56
CA GLU A 70 10.82 9.73 2.16
C GLU A 70 10.44 10.87 1.20
N PRO A 71 11.09 12.04 1.34
CA PRO A 71 10.94 13.10 0.36
C PRO A 71 11.51 12.61 -0.97
N GLU A 72 10.72 12.68 -2.04
CA GLU A 72 11.23 12.41 -3.38
C GLU A 72 12.30 13.46 -3.70
N HIS A 73 13.58 13.11 -3.79
CA HIS A 73 14.63 14.09 -4.10
C HIS A 73 14.49 14.52 -5.58
N SER A 74 13.76 15.62 -5.85
CA SER A 74 13.95 16.39 -7.09
C SER A 74 14.64 17.70 -6.71
N ALA A 75 15.68 18.03 -7.46
CA ALA A 75 16.60 19.13 -7.15
C ALA A 75 16.02 20.52 -7.47
N ASP A 76 14.77 20.61 -7.94
CA ASP A 76 14.21 21.83 -8.49
C ASP A 76 13.16 22.44 -7.55
N SER A 77 13.45 23.67 -7.10
CA SER A 77 12.63 24.46 -6.16
C SER A 77 11.19 24.73 -6.64
N VAL A 78 10.96 24.70 -7.95
CA VAL A 78 9.62 24.85 -8.57
C VAL A 78 8.74 23.62 -8.30
N ASP A 79 9.37 22.45 -8.23
CA ASP A 79 8.72 21.18 -7.94
C ASP A 79 8.28 21.09 -6.47
N LEU A 80 8.98 21.79 -5.57
CA LEU A 80 8.63 21.90 -4.15
C LEU A 80 7.28 22.60 -3.95
N ILE A 81 6.98 23.66 -4.72
CA ILE A 81 5.70 24.38 -4.66
C ILE A 81 4.58 23.52 -5.27
N ALA A 82 4.84 22.89 -6.41
CA ALA A 82 3.91 21.94 -7.03
C ALA A 82 3.62 20.74 -6.12
N ARG A 83 4.59 20.28 -5.32
CA ARG A 83 4.43 19.23 -4.29
C ARG A 83 3.73 19.73 -3.05
N THR A 84 3.95 20.96 -2.61
CA THR A 84 3.22 21.52 -1.46
C THR A 84 1.74 21.67 -1.83
N LEU A 85 1.44 22.08 -3.07
CA LEU A 85 0.09 22.12 -3.63
C LEU A 85 -0.49 20.71 -3.93
N SER A 86 0.34 19.76 -4.37
CA SER A 86 -0.05 18.35 -4.64
C SER A 86 -0.04 17.45 -3.40
N SER A 87 0.49 17.92 -2.26
CA SER A 87 0.51 17.21 -0.97
C SER A 87 -0.87 17.04 -0.35
N ASN A 88 -1.89 17.67 -0.94
CA ASN A 88 -3.29 17.30 -0.75
C ASN A 88 -3.65 15.92 -1.34
N GLY A 89 -2.74 15.25 -2.04
CA GLY A 89 -2.84 13.84 -2.37
C GLY A 89 -2.81 13.00 -1.10
N TYR A 90 -3.98 12.53 -0.67
CA TYR A 90 -4.22 11.82 0.60
C TYR A 90 -3.35 10.55 0.75
N ARG A 91 -2.10 10.69 1.23
CA ARG A 91 -1.23 9.58 1.61
C ARG A 91 -1.56 9.18 3.06
N PRO A 92 -1.99 7.94 3.32
CA PRO A 92 -2.30 7.50 4.67
C PRO A 92 -1.02 7.39 5.50
N LYS A 93 -1.00 8.06 6.66
CA LYS A 93 0.16 8.04 7.57
C LYS A 93 0.12 6.88 8.57
N ARG A 94 -1.07 6.32 8.84
CA ARG A 94 -1.26 5.31 9.90
C ARG A 94 -2.18 4.18 9.45
N PHE A 95 -1.85 2.97 9.89
CA PHE A 95 -2.64 1.76 9.69
C PHE A 95 -2.74 0.94 10.96
N LEU A 96 -3.93 0.41 11.24
CA LEU A 96 -4.12 -0.60 12.27
C LEU A 96 -4.02 -1.99 11.63
N PHE A 97 -3.08 -2.80 12.10
CA PHE A 97 -2.90 -4.18 11.70
C PHE A 97 -3.74 -5.11 12.58
N LYS A 98 -4.72 -5.77 11.98
CA LYS A 98 -5.57 -6.73 12.69
C LYS A 98 -5.96 -7.87 11.76
N ASN A 99 -5.79 -9.11 12.21
CA ASN A 99 -6.16 -10.32 11.47
C ASN A 99 -5.59 -10.38 10.04
N GLY A 100 -4.32 -9.98 9.86
CA GLY A 100 -3.65 -9.97 8.56
C GLY A 100 -4.16 -8.89 7.58
N LYS A 101 -4.84 -7.86 8.10
CA LYS A 101 -5.40 -6.75 7.32
C LYS A 101 -4.90 -5.42 7.89
N LEU A 102 -4.76 -4.43 7.00
CA LEU A 102 -4.44 -3.06 7.35
C LEU A 102 -5.68 -2.18 7.22
N TYR A 103 -6.03 -1.48 8.28
CA TYR A 103 -7.15 -0.56 8.34
C TYR A 103 -6.61 0.86 8.44
N SER A 104 -6.95 1.74 7.51
CA SER A 104 -6.69 3.17 7.69
C SER A 104 -7.58 3.70 8.82
N PHE A 105 -7.05 4.60 9.63
CA PHE A 105 -7.80 5.24 10.71
C PHE A 105 -7.43 6.72 10.84
N HIS A 106 -8.35 7.54 11.34
CA HIS A 106 -8.15 8.96 11.58
C HIS A 106 -7.33 9.19 12.86
N LEU A 107 -6.84 10.42 13.05
CA LEU A 107 -6.14 10.83 14.28
C LEU A 107 -6.99 10.57 15.54
N ASP A 108 -8.31 10.67 15.39
CA ASP A 108 -9.32 10.43 16.44
C ASP A 108 -9.48 8.94 16.79
N GLY A 109 -8.66 8.05 16.24
CA GLY A 109 -8.70 6.60 16.49
C GLY A 109 -9.80 5.85 15.73
N HIS A 110 -10.70 6.55 15.04
CA HIS A 110 -11.77 5.92 14.28
C HIS A 110 -11.26 5.31 12.96
N VAL A 111 -11.54 4.02 12.76
CA VAL A 111 -11.26 3.32 11.49
C VAL A 111 -12.07 3.93 10.35
N VAL A 112 -11.38 4.31 9.28
CA VAL A 112 -11.98 4.89 8.08
C VAL A 112 -12.84 3.81 7.40
N LYS A 113 -14.16 3.97 7.49
CA LYS A 113 -15.10 3.01 6.89
C LYS A 113 -15.30 3.27 5.39
N GLN A 114 -15.17 4.51 4.94
CA GLN A 114 -15.52 4.92 3.56
C GLN A 114 -14.28 5.13 2.69
N GLY A 115 -14.28 4.56 1.49
CA GLY A 115 -13.25 4.83 0.48
C GLY A 115 -13.79 5.70 -0.64
N GLN A 116 -12.89 6.52 -1.16
CA GLN A 116 -13.07 7.27 -2.40
C GLN A 116 -13.12 6.23 -3.54
N GLY A 117 -14.29 6.04 -4.13
CA GLY A 117 -14.55 4.90 -5.02
C GLY A 117 -15.47 5.27 -6.19
N LEU A 118 -16.62 5.87 -5.86
CA LEU A 118 -17.61 6.39 -6.81
C LEU A 118 -18.34 7.57 -6.13
N SER A 119 -18.88 8.47 -6.94
CA SER A 119 -19.79 9.51 -6.47
C SER A 119 -21.01 8.88 -5.77
N ARG A 120 -21.54 9.56 -4.75
CA ARG A 120 -22.74 9.10 -4.02
C ARG A 120 -23.88 8.70 -4.96
N ARG A 121 -24.02 9.46 -6.05
CA ARG A 121 -25.06 9.28 -7.08
C ARG A 121 -24.95 7.96 -7.84
N ARG A 122 -23.76 7.58 -8.33
CA ARG A 122 -23.58 6.33 -9.09
C ARG A 122 -23.79 5.07 -8.23
N LYS A 123 -23.32 5.09 -6.98
CA LYS A 123 -23.47 3.95 -6.06
C LYS A 123 -24.91 3.74 -5.59
N TYR A 124 -25.66 4.83 -5.37
CA TYR A 124 -27.08 4.75 -5.01
C TYR A 124 -27.90 4.07 -6.12
N LEU A 125 -27.63 4.41 -7.39
CA LEU A 125 -28.37 3.88 -8.53
C LEU A 125 -28.32 2.35 -8.66
N PHE A 126 -27.20 1.72 -8.29
CA PHE A 126 -27.04 0.26 -8.45
C PHE A 126 -27.29 -0.54 -7.16
N PHE A 127 -27.17 0.08 -5.98
CA PHE A 127 -27.18 -0.68 -4.71
C PHE A 127 -27.89 0.02 -3.53
N GLY A 128 -28.53 1.17 -3.75
CA GLY A 128 -29.25 1.92 -2.71
C GLY A 128 -28.36 2.45 -1.57
N GLU A 129 -29.00 2.99 -0.52
CA GLU A 129 -28.31 3.59 0.64
C GLU A 129 -27.55 2.58 1.50
N ARG A 130 -28.05 1.35 1.65
CA ARG A 130 -27.46 0.31 2.52
C ARG A 130 -26.08 -0.18 2.07
N TYR A 131 -25.77 -0.06 0.78
CA TYR A 131 -24.47 -0.47 0.24
C TYR A 131 -23.32 0.42 0.70
N MET A 132 -23.60 1.70 1.00
CA MET A 132 -22.61 2.71 1.36
C MET A 132 -22.12 2.62 2.81
N THR A 133 -22.96 2.15 3.72
CA THR A 133 -22.71 2.22 5.17
C THR A 133 -22.03 0.96 5.73
N THR A 134 -22.05 -0.15 4.99
CA THR A 134 -21.69 -1.48 5.51
C THR A 134 -20.28 -1.95 5.12
N ARG A 135 -19.72 -1.48 4.00
CA ARG A 135 -18.39 -1.92 3.56
C ARG A 135 -17.28 -1.20 4.30
N LYS A 136 -16.43 -1.98 4.98
CA LYS A 136 -15.18 -1.49 5.56
C LYS A 136 -14.06 -1.60 4.51
N MET A 137 -13.36 -0.50 4.27
CA MET A 137 -12.16 -0.48 3.44
C MET A 137 -10.97 -0.98 4.26
N TYR A 138 -10.21 -1.94 3.70
CA TYR A 138 -8.98 -2.43 4.30
C TYR A 138 -8.04 -2.98 3.23
N LEU A 139 -6.75 -3.00 3.53
CA LEU A 139 -5.77 -3.67 2.69
C LEU A 139 -5.61 -5.12 3.17
N LYS A 140 -5.84 -6.08 2.29
CA LYS A 140 -5.68 -7.50 2.58
C LYS A 140 -4.32 -7.97 2.12
N LYS A 141 -3.62 -8.73 2.97
CA LYS A 141 -2.37 -9.41 2.58
C LYS A 141 -2.62 -10.37 1.42
N ARG A 142 -1.80 -10.29 0.37
CA ARG A 142 -1.82 -11.17 -0.80
C ARG A 142 -0.59 -12.08 -0.74
N LYS A 143 -0.79 -13.39 -0.81
CA LYS A 143 0.30 -14.37 -0.77
C LYS A 143 1.04 -14.38 -2.12
N GLY A 144 2.38 -14.49 -2.08
CA GLY A 144 3.23 -14.74 -3.26
C GLY A 144 3.27 -13.61 -4.29
N LYS A 145 3.04 -12.36 -3.89
CA LYS A 145 3.08 -11.20 -4.79
C LYS A 145 3.95 -10.12 -4.18
N GLU A 146 4.76 -9.48 -5.01
CA GLU A 146 5.48 -8.26 -4.70
C GLU A 146 4.82 -7.08 -5.43
N LEU A 147 4.95 -5.88 -4.86
CA LEU A 147 4.55 -4.65 -5.52
C LEU A 147 5.58 -4.33 -6.60
N LEU A 148 5.18 -4.60 -7.85
CA LEU A 148 5.86 -4.10 -9.03
C LEU A 148 5.21 -2.79 -9.42
N TRP A 149 6.01 -1.72 -9.47
CA TRP A 149 5.51 -0.46 -9.98
C TRP A 149 5.17 -0.61 -11.46
N ARG A 150 3.99 -0.11 -11.85
CA ARG A 150 3.61 -0.07 -13.26
C ARG A 150 4.71 0.70 -14.03
N GLY A 151 5.43 0.01 -14.93
CA GLY A 151 6.58 0.53 -15.68
C GLY A 151 7.91 -0.18 -15.41
N GLU A 152 8.10 -0.81 -14.24
CA GLU A 152 9.25 -1.67 -13.97
C GLU A 152 8.99 -3.05 -14.57
N LYS A 153 9.62 -3.37 -15.70
CA LYS A 153 9.65 -4.75 -16.18
C LYS A 153 10.55 -5.54 -15.24
N ASN A 154 10.05 -6.64 -14.69
CA ASN A 154 10.89 -7.64 -14.06
C ASN A 154 11.88 -8.16 -15.11
N CYS A 155 13.13 -7.75 -15.01
CA CYS A 155 14.23 -8.37 -15.75
C CYS A 155 14.56 -9.79 -15.23
N SER A 156 13.75 -10.36 -14.33
CA SER A 156 13.81 -11.78 -13.99
C SER A 156 13.17 -12.61 -15.12
N GLY A 157 13.77 -12.55 -16.31
CA GLY A 157 13.58 -13.58 -17.31
C GLY A 157 14.07 -14.89 -16.71
N GLU A 158 13.17 -15.83 -16.48
CA GLU A 158 13.54 -17.23 -16.42
C GLU A 158 14.31 -17.54 -17.70
N VAL A 159 15.63 -17.70 -17.59
CA VAL A 159 16.43 -18.32 -18.64
C VAL A 159 15.94 -19.76 -18.74
N LYS A 160 15.00 -20.01 -19.66
CA LYS A 160 14.70 -21.37 -20.11
C LYS A 160 16.01 -21.96 -20.63
N LYS A 161 16.64 -22.81 -19.82
CA LYS A 161 17.73 -23.67 -20.27
C LYS A 161 17.22 -24.47 -21.47
N MET A 162 17.71 -24.16 -22.66
CA MET A 162 17.52 -25.01 -23.82
C MET A 162 18.20 -26.36 -23.57
N PRO A 163 17.55 -27.49 -23.84
CA PRO A 163 18.21 -28.79 -23.79
C PRO A 163 19.31 -28.82 -24.85
N ALA A 164 20.50 -29.30 -24.45
CA ALA A 164 21.61 -29.51 -25.37
C ALA A 164 21.19 -30.51 -26.45
N ALA A 165 21.33 -30.13 -27.72
CA ALA A 165 21.17 -31.04 -28.83
C ALA A 165 22.36 -32.02 -28.83
N ASN A 166 22.09 -33.31 -28.61
CA ASN A 166 23.06 -34.37 -28.89
C ASN A 166 23.14 -34.52 -30.41
N ILE A 167 24.31 -34.25 -30.96
CA ILE A 167 24.68 -34.64 -32.33
C ILE A 167 25.27 -36.05 -32.21
N VAL A 168 24.63 -37.01 -32.89
CA VAL A 168 25.15 -38.36 -33.15
C VAL A 168 25.76 -38.36 -34.55
#